data_AF-A0A2S0M998-F1
#
_entry.id   AF-A0A2S0M998-F1
#
_cell.length_a   1.000
_cell.length_b   1.000
_cell.length_c   1.000
_cell.angle_alpha   90.00
_cell.angle_beta   90.00
_cell.angle_gamma   90.00
#
_symmetry.space_group_name_H-M   'P 1'
#
loop_
_entity.id
_entity.type
_entity.pdbx_description
1 polymer ?
#
loop_
_entity_poly.entity_id
_entity_poly.type
_entity_poly.pdbx_seq_one_letter_code
_entity_poly.pdbx_strand_id
1 'polypeptide(L)'
;MTKCMVCGDEFDPYYKAQRLCQSCLDKFTKRYWDWNEYRKQGHTRRPTCIVCDKPLTRGFSVCPDCRDTWKKIYYQIMRPKTIIQARNRMKRMRDKAIETAVENRLRTGLDEDIAAARKAGLSYGAYMVRKKGLVR
;
A
#
# COMPACT_ATOMS: atom_id res chain seq x y z
N MET A 1 0.94 -27.84 -5.10
CA MET A 1 1.74 -27.94 -3.86
C MET A 1 3.05 -27.20 -4.04
N THR A 2 3.50 -26.47 -3.02
CA THR A 2 4.74 -25.67 -3.04
C THR A 2 5.68 -26.19 -1.94
N LYS A 3 6.99 -26.21 -2.19
CA LYS A 3 7.99 -26.55 -1.15
C LYS A 3 8.38 -25.32 -0.33
N CYS A 4 8.43 -25.48 0.99
CA CYS A 4 8.88 -24.43 1.90
C CYS A 4 10.36 -24.15 1.70
N MET A 5 10.72 -22.88 1.52
CA MET A 5 12.11 -22.49 1.30
C MET A 5 13.03 -22.66 2.53
N VAL A 6 12.48 -23.01 3.70
CA VAL A 6 13.24 -23.17 4.95
C VAL A 6 13.28 -24.63 5.40
N CYS A 7 12.13 -25.29 5.55
CA CYS A 7 12.09 -26.69 5.98
C CYS A 7 12.09 -27.70 4.83
N GLY A 8 11.81 -27.28 3.60
CA GLY A 8 11.71 -28.18 2.44
C GLY A 8 10.37 -28.90 2.32
N ASP A 9 9.54 -28.88 3.38
CA ASP A 9 8.23 -29.54 3.40
C ASP A 9 7.29 -28.99 2.34
N GLU A 10 6.49 -29.88 1.77
CA GLU A 10 5.40 -29.51 0.88
C GLU A 10 4.23 -28.93 1.68
N PHE A 11 3.67 -27.84 1.19
CA PHE A 11 2.52 -27.19 1.81
C PHE A 11 1.61 -26.57 0.76
N ASP A 12 0.36 -26.34 1.16
CA ASP A 12 -0.60 -25.61 0.36
C ASP A 12 -0.54 -24.11 0.68
N PRO A 13 -0.18 -23.27 -0.30
CA PRO A 13 -0.04 -21.84 -0.06
C PRO A 13 -1.40 -21.15 0.04
N TYR A 14 -1.58 -20.29 1.03
CA TYR A 14 -2.76 -19.41 1.13
C TYR A 14 -2.81 -18.35 0.03
N TYR A 15 -1.67 -18.08 -0.64
CA TYR A 15 -1.58 -17.14 -1.74
C TYR A 15 -0.44 -17.50 -2.71
N LYS A 16 -0.61 -17.14 -4.00
CA LYS A 16 0.28 -17.50 -5.13
C LYS A 16 1.78 -17.29 -4.89
N ALA A 17 2.17 -16.31 -4.08
CA ALA A 17 3.57 -15.96 -3.84
C ALA A 17 4.11 -16.45 -2.48
N GLN A 18 3.39 -17.31 -1.76
CA GLN A 18 3.82 -17.80 -0.45
C GLN A 18 5.00 -18.76 -0.61
N ARG A 19 6.10 -18.49 0.11
CA ARG A 19 7.36 -19.27 0.03
C ARG A 19 7.67 -20.07 1.29
N LEU A 20 6.96 -19.80 2.36
CA LEU A 20 7.12 -20.43 3.66
C LEU A 20 5.82 -21.16 4.00
N CYS A 21 5.93 -22.39 4.51
CA CYS A 21 4.80 -23.00 5.20
C CYS A 21 4.40 -22.16 6.42
N GLN A 22 3.18 -22.35 6.91
CA GLN A 22 2.64 -21.51 7.99
C GLN A 22 3.50 -21.59 9.27
N SER A 23 3.95 -22.78 9.65
CA SER A 23 4.83 -22.98 10.82
C SER A 23 6.15 -22.20 10.71
N CYS A 24 6.80 -22.20 9.55
CA CYS A 24 8.00 -21.40 9.32
C CYS A 24 7.70 -19.90 9.32
N LEU A 25 6.57 -19.49 8.72
CA LEU A 25 6.16 -18.09 8.71
C LEU A 25 5.91 -17.57 10.12
N ASP A 26 5.22 -18.33 10.96
CA ASP A 26 4.93 -17.96 12.35
C ASP A 26 6.22 -17.89 13.18
N LYS A 27 7.11 -18.87 13.02
CA LYS A 27 8.43 -18.88 13.66
C LYS A 27 9.22 -17.60 13.37
N PHE A 28 9.34 -17.21 12.09
CA PHE A 28 10.11 -16.01 11.74
C PHE A 28 9.38 -14.71 12.06
N THR A 29 8.05 -14.71 11.99
CA THR A 29 7.23 -13.57 12.43
C THR A 29 7.49 -13.28 13.90
N LYS A 30 7.43 -14.30 14.76
CA LYS A 30 7.75 -14.17 16.18
C LYS A 30 9.17 -13.63 16.39
N ARG A 31 10.18 -14.28 15.79
CA ARG A 31 11.59 -13.83 15.90
C ARG A 31 11.81 -12.38 15.48
N TYR A 32 11.10 -11.93 14.44
CA TYR A 32 11.18 -10.55 13.97
C TYR A 32 10.60 -9.57 14.98
N TRP A 33 9.43 -9.87 15.55
CA TRP A 33 8.78 -8.99 16.53
C TRP A 33 9.50 -8.99 17.87
N ASP A 34 9.99 -10.14 18.34
CA ASP A 34 10.85 -10.24 19.53
C ASP A 34 12.10 -9.35 19.37
N TRP A 35 12.74 -9.40 18.20
CA TRP A 35 13.87 -8.52 17.87
C TRP A 35 13.45 -7.04 17.82
N ASN A 36 12.29 -6.73 17.26
CA ASN A 36 11.79 -5.37 17.20
C ASN A 36 11.49 -4.78 18.58
N GLU A 37 11.01 -5.58 19.53
CA GLU A 37 10.83 -5.20 20.92
C GLU A 37 12.17 -4.99 21.63
N TYR A 38 13.10 -5.92 21.46
CA TYR A 38 14.45 -5.80 22.00
C TYR A 38 15.16 -4.53 21.50
N ARG A 39 14.95 -4.15 20.22
CA ARG A 39 15.44 -2.87 19.69
C ARG A 39 14.84 -1.63 20.36
N LYS A 40 13.56 -1.67 20.74
CA LYS A 40 12.90 -0.55 21.43
C LYS A 40 13.49 -0.30 22.83
N GLN A 41 14.13 -1.31 23.42
CA GLN A 41 14.84 -1.19 24.69
C GLN A 41 16.25 -0.56 24.55
N GLY A 42 16.63 -0.10 23.34
CA GLY A 42 17.92 0.56 23.09
C GLY A 42 19.00 -0.36 22.52
N HIS A 43 18.71 -1.66 22.35
CA HIS A 43 19.67 -2.58 21.76
C HIS A 43 19.80 -2.39 20.24
N THR A 44 21.02 -2.19 19.76
CA THR A 44 21.28 -1.91 18.34
C THR A 44 21.62 -3.16 17.53
N ARG A 45 22.04 -4.26 18.17
CA ARG A 45 22.45 -5.51 17.50
C ARG A 45 21.88 -6.74 18.21
N ARG A 46 21.50 -7.75 17.41
CA ARG A 46 21.13 -9.08 17.92
C ARG A 46 22.40 -9.91 18.11
N PRO A 47 22.53 -10.70 19.20
CA PRO A 47 23.69 -11.56 19.42
C PRO A 47 23.79 -12.71 18.41
N THR A 48 22.67 -13.14 17.83
CA THR A 48 22.60 -14.26 16.87
C THR A 48 21.83 -13.90 15.61
N CYS A 49 22.06 -14.62 14.52
CA CYS A 49 21.34 -14.44 13.25
C CYS A 49 19.87 -14.86 13.38
N ILE A 50 18.93 -14.03 12.92
CA ILE A 50 17.48 -14.34 12.98
C ILE A 50 17.13 -15.64 12.22
N VAL A 51 17.88 -15.95 11.16
CA VAL A 51 17.61 -17.10 10.29
C VAL A 51 18.22 -18.39 10.85
N CYS A 52 19.52 -18.40 11.13
CA CYS A 52 20.26 -19.63 11.45
C CYS A 52 20.76 -19.71 12.91
N ASP A 53 20.47 -18.71 13.75
CA ASP A 53 20.89 -18.62 15.16
C ASP A 53 22.40 -18.67 15.42
N LYS A 54 23.24 -18.67 14.38
CA LYS A 54 24.69 -18.54 14.52
C LYS A 54 25.05 -17.19 15.18
N PRO A 55 26.07 -17.15 16.05
CA PRO A 55 26.56 -15.91 16.64
C PRO A 55 26.94 -14.87 15.57
N LEU A 56 26.55 -13.62 15.79
CA LEU A 56 26.91 -12.51 14.89
C LEU A 56 28.16 -11.81 15.41
N THR A 57 29.26 -11.92 14.67
CA THR A 57 30.46 -11.11 14.89
C THR A 57 30.36 -9.74 14.20
N ARG A 58 29.56 -9.65 13.12
CA ARG A 58 29.28 -8.44 12.34
C ARG A 58 27.82 -8.45 11.85
N GLY A 59 27.23 -7.27 11.68
CA GLY A 59 25.84 -7.09 11.22
C GLY A 59 24.85 -6.72 12.34
N PHE A 60 23.63 -6.33 11.95
CA PHE A 60 22.61 -5.85 12.90
C PHE A 60 21.70 -6.97 13.42
N SER A 61 21.29 -7.91 12.56
CA SER A 61 20.36 -8.98 12.94
C SER A 61 20.48 -10.26 12.11
N VAL A 62 21.28 -10.26 11.03
CA VAL A 62 21.40 -11.39 10.09
C VAL A 62 22.85 -11.51 9.61
N CYS A 63 23.35 -12.73 9.47
CA CYS A 63 24.69 -12.99 8.93
C CYS A 63 24.72 -12.84 7.41
N PRO A 64 25.89 -12.65 6.78
CA PRO A 64 26.01 -12.51 5.32
C PRO A 64 25.34 -13.64 4.54
N ASP A 65 25.57 -14.89 4.93
CA ASP A 65 25.05 -16.08 4.24
C ASP A 65 23.52 -16.17 4.25
N CYS A 66 22.88 -15.58 5.25
CA CYS A 66 21.42 -15.62 5.42
C CYS A 66 20.72 -14.37 4.87
N ARG A 67 21.46 -13.40 4.30
CA ARG A 67 20.90 -12.09 3.91
C ARG A 67 19.82 -12.20 2.84
N ASP A 68 20.06 -13.01 1.80
CA ASP A 68 19.10 -13.20 0.71
C ASP A 68 17.87 -13.99 1.14
N THR A 69 18.08 -15.02 1.96
CA THR A 69 17.01 -15.81 2.58
C THR A 69 16.15 -14.90 3.47
N TRP A 70 16.77 -14.06 4.29
CA TRP A 70 16.09 -13.12 5.15
C TRP A 70 15.25 -12.11 4.37
N LYS A 71 15.76 -11.57 3.25
CA LYS A 71 15.00 -10.65 2.40
C LYS A 71 13.67 -11.28 1.92
N LYS A 72 13.72 -12.55 1.52
CA LYS A 72 12.53 -13.31 1.10
C LYS A 72 11.57 -13.56 2.27
N ILE A 73 12.09 -13.94 3.44
CA ILE A 73 11.30 -14.17 4.66
C ILE A 73 10.63 -12.87 5.13
N TYR A 74 11.40 -11.79 5.23
CA TYR A 74 10.94 -10.48 5.68
C TYR A 74 9.76 -9.97 4.84
N TYR A 75 9.82 -10.15 3.51
CA TYR A 75 8.72 -9.78 2.63
C TYR A 75 7.42 -10.52 2.96
N GLN A 76 7.52 -11.81 3.32
CA GLN A 76 6.36 -12.63 3.68
C GLN A 76 5.75 -12.18 5.01
N ILE A 77 6.60 -11.85 6.00
CA ILE A 77 6.18 -11.28 7.30
C ILE A 77 5.46 -9.93 7.09
N MET A 78 6.02 -9.05 6.27
CA MET A 78 5.49 -7.70 6.06
C MET A 78 4.34 -7.63 5.06
N ARG A 79 4.07 -8.73 4.33
CA ARG A 79 3.06 -8.77 3.25
C ARG A 79 1.70 -8.23 3.69
N PRO A 80 1.11 -8.62 4.84
CA PRO A 80 -0.18 -8.07 5.27
C PRO A 80 -0.17 -6.55 5.38
N LYS A 81 0.90 -5.99 5.97
CA LYS A 81 1.08 -4.53 6.10
C LYS A 81 1.22 -3.85 4.73
N THR A 82 1.97 -4.45 3.80
CA THR A 82 2.13 -3.90 2.45
C THR A 82 0.82 -3.92 1.65
N ILE A 83 -0.02 -4.95 1.81
CA ILE A 83 -1.34 -5.01 1.17
C ILE A 83 -2.26 -3.92 1.73
N ILE A 84 -2.27 -3.73 3.05
CA ILE A 84 -3.06 -2.67 3.69
C ILE A 84 -2.59 -1.29 3.21
N GLN A 85 -1.28 -1.04 3.16
CA GLN A 85 -0.73 0.21 2.65
C GLN A 85 -1.06 0.44 1.17
N ALA A 86 -0.98 -0.59 0.33
CA ALA A 86 -1.36 -0.51 -1.08
C ALA A 86 -2.85 -0.17 -1.25
N ARG A 87 -3.73 -0.84 -0.50
CA ARG A 87 -5.18 -0.56 -0.48
C ARG A 87 -5.45 0.89 -0.08
N ASN A 88 -4.81 1.36 1.00
CA ASN A 88 -4.94 2.74 1.47
C ASN A 88 -4.44 3.75 0.43
N ARG A 89 -3.35 3.45 -0.30
CA ARG A 89 -2.84 4.30 -1.37
C ARG A 89 -3.83 4.37 -2.54
N MET A 90 -4.41 3.25 -2.96
CA MET A 90 -5.41 3.23 -4.03
C MET A 90 -6.66 4.01 -3.64
N LYS A 91 -7.12 3.89 -2.38
CA LYS A 91 -8.24 4.68 -1.87
C LYS A 91 -7.96 6.18 -1.99
N ARG A 92 -6.80 6.66 -1.50
CA ARG A 92 -6.42 8.08 -1.62
C ARG A 92 -6.34 8.58 -3.07
N MET A 93 -5.82 7.75 -3.98
CA MET A 93 -5.76 8.13 -5.41
C MET A 93 -7.17 8.27 -6.00
N ARG A 94 -8.09 7.37 -5.64
CA ARG A 94 -9.50 7.46 -6.04
C ARG A 94 -10.16 8.71 -5.47
N ASP A 95 -9.97 8.97 -4.18
CA ASP A 95 -10.56 10.12 -3.49
C ASP A 95 -10.08 11.44 -4.14
N LYS A 96 -8.78 11.54 -4.42
CA LYS A 96 -8.19 12.69 -5.12
C LYS A 96 -8.75 12.85 -6.54
N ALA A 97 -8.94 11.76 -7.29
CA ALA A 97 -9.52 11.82 -8.62
C ALA A 97 -10.97 12.31 -8.61
N ILE A 98 -11.76 11.91 -7.60
CA ILE A 98 -13.13 12.40 -7.40
C ILE A 98 -13.11 13.90 -7.07
N GLU A 99 -12.25 14.33 -6.15
CA GLU A 99 -12.09 15.74 -5.78
C GLU A 99 -11.75 16.61 -7.00
N THR A 100 -10.75 16.20 -7.80
CA THR A 100 -10.40 16.90 -9.05
C THR A 100 -11.55 16.91 -10.06
N ALA A 101 -12.33 15.83 -10.17
CA ALA A 101 -13.49 15.78 -11.06
C ALA A 101 -14.61 16.74 -10.62
N VAL A 102 -14.84 16.86 -9.31
CA VAL A 102 -15.81 17.82 -8.74
C VAL A 102 -15.34 19.25 -8.96
N GLU A 103 -14.06 19.55 -8.71
CA GLU A 103 -13.47 20.87 -8.94
C GLU A 103 -13.57 21.29 -10.42
N ASN A 104 -13.25 20.37 -11.34
CA ASN A 104 -13.37 20.62 -12.79
C ASN A 104 -14.83 20.86 -13.22
N ARG A 105 -15.79 20.14 -12.63
CA ARG A 105 -17.22 20.35 -12.91
C ARG A 105 -17.73 21.72 -12.43
N LEU A 106 -17.14 22.26 -11.36
CA LEU A 106 -17.47 23.60 -10.87
C LEU A 106 -16.86 24.71 -11.74
N ARG A 107 -15.79 24.42 -12.49
CA ARG A 107 -15.09 25.37 -13.36
C ARG A 107 -15.63 25.48 -14.79
N THR A 108 -16.51 24.58 -15.24
CA THR A 108 -16.99 24.63 -16.63
C THR A 108 -18.16 25.60 -16.80
N GLY A 109 -17.89 26.73 -17.46
CA GLY A 109 -18.86 27.44 -18.30
C GLY A 109 -19.67 28.55 -17.65
N LEU A 110 -19.54 28.81 -16.33
CA LEU A 110 -20.34 29.87 -15.69
C LEU A 110 -20.04 31.25 -16.30
N ASP A 111 -18.76 31.61 -16.42
CA ASP A 111 -18.36 32.92 -16.97
C ASP A 111 -18.68 33.02 -18.47
N GLU A 112 -18.53 31.92 -19.21
CA GLU A 112 -18.91 31.84 -20.62
C GLU A 112 -20.42 31.98 -20.81
N ASP A 113 -21.22 31.37 -19.93
CA ASP A 113 -22.68 31.44 -19.95
C ASP A 113 -23.19 32.82 -19.48
N ILE A 114 -22.50 33.47 -18.53
CA ILE A 114 -22.78 34.86 -18.15
C ILE A 114 -22.45 35.80 -19.31
N ALA A 115 -21.31 35.62 -19.98
CA ALA A 115 -20.93 36.42 -21.14
C ALA A 115 -21.90 36.24 -22.31
N ALA A 116 -22.31 34.99 -22.59
CA ALA A 116 -23.30 34.68 -23.62
C ALA A 116 -24.70 35.23 -23.29
N ALA A 117 -25.11 35.18 -22.02
CA ALA A 117 -26.36 35.80 -21.56
C ALA A 117 -26.34 37.31 -21.78
N ARG A 118 -25.25 37.99 -21.40
CA ARG A 118 -25.07 39.44 -21.64
C ARG A 118 -25.10 39.77 -23.14
N LYS A 119 -24.42 39.00 -23.98
CA LYS A 119 -24.42 39.18 -25.44
C LYS A 119 -25.82 39.00 -26.04
N ALA A 120 -26.62 38.10 -25.49
CA ALA A 120 -28.00 37.86 -25.89
C ALA A 120 -29.01 38.87 -25.29
N GLY A 121 -28.56 39.81 -24.46
CA GLY A 121 -29.43 40.76 -23.75
C GLY A 121 -30.35 40.12 -22.71
N LEU A 122 -29.99 38.92 -22.22
CA LEU A 122 -30.79 38.16 -21.25
C LEU A 122 -30.13 38.16 -19.86
N SER A 123 -30.96 38.03 -18.83
CA SER A 123 -30.44 37.65 -17.51
C SER A 123 -29.87 36.23 -17.57
N TYR A 124 -28.84 35.94 -16.77
CA TYR A 124 -28.23 34.62 -16.72
C TYR A 124 -29.27 33.50 -16.49
N GLY A 125 -30.24 33.73 -15.60
CA GLY A 125 -31.35 32.80 -15.37
C GLY A 125 -32.20 32.54 -16.63
N ALA A 126 -32.60 33.59 -17.34
CA ALA A 126 -33.38 33.47 -18.57
C ALA A 126 -32.60 32.76 -19.69
N TYR A 127 -31.30 33.07 -19.81
CA TYR A 127 -30.40 32.42 -20.75
C TYR A 127 -30.26 30.91 -20.45
N MET A 128 -30.09 30.51 -19.19
CA MET A 128 -29.95 29.09 -18.82
C MET A 128 -31.23 28.29 -19.05
N VAL A 129 -32.40 28.90 -18.84
CA VAL A 129 -33.70 28.27 -19.15
C VAL A 129 -33.84 28.04 -20.66
N ARG A 130 -33.46 29.02 -21.48
CA ARG A 130 -33.46 28.92 -22.95
C ARG A 130 -32.42 27.92 -23.47
N LYS A 131 -31.19 27.93 -22.94
CA LYS A 131 -30.09 26.99 -23.28
C LYS A 131 -30.48 25.54 -22.98
N LYS A 132 -31.28 25.31 -21.94
CA LYS A 132 -31.80 23.97 -21.59
C LYS A 132 -33.07 23.57 -22.37
N GLY A 133 -33.55 24.41 -23.29
CA GLY A 133 -34.74 24.11 -24.11
C GLY A 133 -36.05 24.09 -23.32
N LEU A 134 -36.08 24.71 -22.13
CA LEU A 134 -37.25 24.72 -21.25
C LEU A 134 -38.28 25.80 -21.64
N VAL A 135 -37.91 26.70 -22.56
CA VAL A 135 -38.80 27.65 -23.22
C VAL A 135 -38.36 27.74 -24.69
N ARG A 136 -39.32 27.62 -25.62
CA ARG A 136 -39.12 27.78 -27.07
C ARG A 136 -39.09 29.26 -27.44
#